data_AF-A0A2E0TMS5-F1
#
_entry.id   AF-A0A2E0TMS5-F1
#
_cell.length_a   1.000
_cell.length_b   1.000
_cell.length_c   1.000
_cell.angle_alpha   90.00
_cell.angle_beta   90.00
_cell.angle_gamma   90.00
#
_symmetry.space_group_name_H-M   'P 1'
#
loop_
_entity.id
_entity.type
_entity.pdbx_description
1 polymer ?
#
loop_
_entity_poly.entity_id
_entity_poly.type
_entity_poly.pdbx_seq_one_letter_code
_entity_poly.pdbx_strand_id
1 'polypeptide(L)'
;MRTAALLLCCLALAACDEPTEPTPAPEPPPAEEAPADERPAPPALDALAEPEGGEARAALPAADGTFDTPTLSALFGSDEERVLVVLAEGDTPDARKVRLTFFGALTPGAHEVVRDAARGDRTEVFTVALDHMPDLRVTEGEVRVERLEEDTLVATLDAEVRSRTYAEPLRLRARLHATRDDFYDAQLAHERAIRSQLRGR
;
A
#
# COMPACT_ATOMS: atom_id res chain seq x y z
N MET A 1 -43.41 -79.34 7.23
CA MET A 1 -44.75 -79.36 7.86
C MET A 1 -45.19 -77.89 7.95
N ARG A 2 -46.07 -77.39 7.05
CA ARG A 2 -47.53 -77.20 7.27
C ARG A 2 -47.79 -76.71 8.71
N THR A 3 -48.24 -75.47 8.96
CA THR A 3 -49.63 -74.92 8.93
C THR A 3 -49.48 -73.40 9.25
N ALA A 4 -49.97 -72.37 8.55
CA ALA A 4 -51.30 -71.95 8.09
C ALA A 4 -52.32 -71.53 9.19
N ALA A 5 -52.71 -70.24 9.13
CA ALA A 5 -53.97 -69.60 9.61
C ALA A 5 -54.19 -69.45 11.14
N LEU A 6 -54.87 -68.45 11.74
CA LEU A 6 -55.87 -67.41 11.41
C LEU A 6 -55.60 -66.16 12.31
N LEU A 7 -55.85 -64.87 12.00
CA LEU A 7 -57.06 -64.12 11.57
C LEU A 7 -58.10 -63.85 12.71
N LEU A 8 -58.20 -62.57 13.16
CA LEU A 8 -59.41 -61.79 13.59
C LEU A 8 -58.96 -60.58 14.46
N CYS A 9 -59.03 -59.32 13.99
CA CYS A 9 -60.17 -58.38 13.98
C CYS A 9 -60.62 -57.85 15.36
N CYS A 10 -60.44 -56.53 15.57
CA CYS A 10 -61.40 -55.49 16.01
C CYS A 10 -60.63 -54.32 16.66
N LEU A 11 -60.32 -53.21 15.96
CA LEU A 11 -61.13 -51.98 15.85
C LEU A 11 -61.63 -51.43 17.20
N ALA A 12 -61.00 -50.37 17.73
CA ALA A 12 -61.52 -48.99 17.69
C ALA A 12 -60.98 -48.11 18.83
N LEU A 13 -61.00 -46.79 18.58
CA LEU A 13 -60.83 -45.62 19.47
C LEU A 13 -59.40 -45.07 19.51
N ALA A 14 -59.03 -44.15 18.61
CA ALA A 14 -59.37 -42.73 18.62
C ALA A 14 -58.75 -41.98 19.82
N ALA A 15 -57.54 -41.48 19.60
CA ALA A 15 -57.06 -40.24 20.18
C ALA A 15 -56.14 -39.59 19.13
N CYS A 16 -56.65 -38.54 18.49
CA CYS A 16 -55.85 -37.65 17.67
C CYS A 16 -54.88 -36.93 18.62
N ASP A 17 -53.62 -37.33 18.63
CA ASP A 17 -52.57 -36.53 19.25
C ASP A 17 -51.91 -35.73 18.13
N GLU A 18 -52.22 -34.45 18.11
CA GLU A 18 -51.66 -33.43 17.25
C GLU A 18 -50.16 -33.28 17.59
N PRO A 19 -49.23 -33.43 16.63
CA PRO A 19 -47.81 -33.31 16.94
C PRO A 19 -47.52 -31.86 17.33
N THR A 20 -47.29 -31.64 18.63
CA THR A 20 -46.79 -30.37 19.14
C THR A 20 -45.45 -30.06 18.46
N GLU A 21 -45.42 -29.02 17.63
CA GLU A 21 -44.19 -28.53 17.02
C GLU A 21 -43.19 -28.18 18.13
N PRO A 22 -41.92 -28.58 18.00
CA PRO A 22 -40.90 -28.19 18.98
C PRO A 22 -40.75 -26.67 18.96
N THR A 23 -41.05 -26.04 20.08
CA THR A 23 -40.81 -24.62 20.32
C THR A 23 -39.38 -24.27 19.89
N PRO A 24 -39.16 -23.32 18.96
CA PRO A 24 -37.82 -22.90 18.59
C PRO A 24 -37.11 -22.39 19.85
N ALA A 25 -35.92 -22.93 20.12
CA ALA A 25 -35.06 -22.43 21.19
C ALA A 25 -34.80 -20.94 20.94
N PRO A 26 -34.81 -20.10 21.98
CA PRO A 26 -34.48 -18.69 21.83
C PRO A 26 -33.09 -18.57 21.21
N GLU A 27 -33.02 -17.88 20.08
CA GLU A 27 -31.78 -17.56 19.39
C GLU A 27 -30.86 -16.83 20.39
N PRO A 28 -29.60 -17.27 20.59
CA PRO A 28 -28.68 -16.53 21.44
C PRO A 28 -28.59 -15.10 20.89
N PRO A 29 -28.58 -14.07 21.75
CA PRO A 29 -28.41 -12.70 21.29
C PRO A 29 -27.15 -12.63 20.41
N PRO A 30 -27.15 -11.81 19.34
CA PRO A 30 -25.97 -11.61 18.52
C PRO A 30 -24.78 -11.36 19.44
N ALA A 31 -23.70 -12.12 19.24
CA ALA A 31 -22.46 -11.85 19.96
C ALA A 31 -22.12 -10.38 19.71
N GLU A 32 -22.06 -9.60 20.78
CA GLU A 32 -21.58 -8.23 20.72
C GLU A 32 -20.17 -8.32 20.15
N GLU A 33 -20.00 -7.91 18.90
CA GLU A 33 -18.68 -7.84 18.27
C GLU A 33 -17.82 -6.99 19.19
N ALA A 34 -16.82 -7.61 19.81
CA ALA A 34 -15.78 -6.87 20.51
C ALA A 34 -15.32 -5.76 19.56
N PRO A 35 -15.14 -4.51 20.03
CA PRO A 35 -14.71 -3.42 19.15
C PRO A 35 -13.49 -3.93 18.39
N ALA A 36 -13.61 -3.99 17.06
CA ALA A 36 -12.46 -4.27 16.22
C ALA A 36 -11.39 -3.27 16.68
N ASP A 37 -10.21 -3.75 17.07
CA ASP A 37 -9.08 -2.87 17.38
C ASP A 37 -8.89 -1.95 16.17
N GLU A 38 -9.43 -0.74 16.28
CA GLU A 38 -9.56 0.19 15.17
C GLU A 38 -8.16 0.70 14.90
N ARG A 39 -7.50 0.11 13.90
CA ARG A 39 -6.13 0.45 13.58
C ARG A 39 -6.06 1.94 13.29
N PRO A 40 -5.08 2.68 13.82
CA PRO A 40 -4.96 4.11 13.57
C PRO A 40 -4.98 4.37 12.06
N ALA A 41 -5.83 5.28 11.62
CA ALA A 41 -5.82 5.73 10.24
C ALA A 41 -4.53 6.53 9.96
N PRO A 42 -3.96 6.44 8.74
CA PRO A 42 -2.86 7.32 8.34
C PRO A 42 -3.31 8.79 8.44
N PRO A 43 -2.47 9.71 8.91
CA PRO A 43 -2.79 11.13 8.86
C PRO A 43 -3.06 11.55 7.41
N ALA A 44 -4.00 12.47 7.22
CA ALA A 44 -4.30 13.05 5.92
C ALA A 44 -3.10 13.84 5.38
N LEU A 45 -2.98 13.96 4.05
CA LEU A 45 -1.85 14.68 3.43
C LEU A 45 -1.77 16.14 3.91
N ASP A 46 -2.90 16.82 4.03
CA ASP A 46 -3.01 18.20 4.50
C ASP A 46 -2.69 18.36 6.00
N ALA A 47 -2.79 17.28 6.77
CA ALA A 47 -2.37 17.26 8.17
C ALA A 47 -0.84 17.15 8.34
N LEU A 48 -0.10 16.79 7.28
CA LEU A 48 1.36 16.81 7.30
C LEU A 48 1.87 18.25 7.16
N ALA A 49 2.83 18.60 8.02
CA ALA A 49 3.49 19.90 7.99
C ALA A 49 4.03 20.22 6.58
N GLU A 50 4.09 21.51 6.26
CA GLU A 50 4.73 21.99 5.04
C GLU A 50 6.24 21.68 5.11
N PRO A 51 6.83 20.99 4.10
CA PRO A 51 8.27 20.79 4.06
C PRO A 51 9.01 22.05 3.61
N GLU A 52 10.19 22.29 4.19
CA GLU A 52 11.14 23.29 3.70
C GLU A 52 11.98 22.73 2.53
N GLY A 53 12.75 23.59 1.84
CA GLY A 53 13.58 23.17 0.72
C GLY A 53 14.62 22.12 1.14
N GLY A 54 14.64 20.99 0.45
CA GLY A 54 15.48 19.83 0.77
C GLY A 54 14.85 18.86 1.77
N GLU A 55 13.58 19.05 2.13
CA GLU A 55 12.87 18.21 3.12
C GLU A 55 11.63 17.50 2.55
N ALA A 56 11.22 16.45 3.24
CA ALA A 56 9.89 15.87 3.14
C ALA A 56 9.30 15.59 4.52
N ARG A 57 7.98 15.71 4.62
CA ARG A 57 7.18 15.28 5.78
C ARG A 57 6.39 14.06 5.34
N ALA A 58 6.59 12.94 6.02
CA ALA A 58 5.99 11.67 5.65
C ALA A 58 5.16 11.09 6.79
N ALA A 59 4.18 10.27 6.46
CA ALA A 59 3.56 9.30 7.35
C ALA A 59 3.99 7.91 6.88
N LEU A 60 4.96 7.34 7.58
CA LEU A 60 5.52 6.04 7.25
C LEU A 60 4.87 4.97 8.14
N PRO A 61 4.32 3.89 7.57
CA PRO A 61 3.80 2.79 8.37
C PRO A 61 4.93 2.09 9.14
N ALA A 62 4.71 1.88 10.43
CA ALA A 62 5.61 1.17 11.33
C ALA A 62 5.25 -0.33 11.43
N ALA A 63 6.16 -1.11 12.00
CA ALA A 63 6.00 -2.57 12.12
C ALA A 63 4.81 -2.97 13.02
N ASP A 64 4.40 -2.10 13.94
CA ASP A 64 3.25 -2.28 14.85
C ASP A 64 1.92 -1.77 14.27
N GLY A 65 1.91 -1.33 13.00
CA GLY A 65 0.72 -0.85 12.32
C GLY A 65 0.36 0.60 12.64
N THR A 66 1.18 1.29 13.43
CA THR A 66 1.09 2.74 13.63
C THR A 66 1.79 3.51 12.50
N PHE A 67 1.81 4.84 12.60
CA PHE A 67 2.45 5.73 11.63
C PHE A 67 3.47 6.64 12.32
N ASP A 68 4.72 6.56 11.86
CA ASP A 68 5.73 7.55 12.19
C ASP A 68 5.56 8.77 11.30
N THR A 69 5.72 9.97 11.86
CA THR A 69 5.71 11.22 11.10
C THR A 69 7.07 11.92 11.03
N PRO A 70 8.10 11.31 10.42
CA PRO A 70 9.43 11.89 10.38
C PRO A 70 9.51 13.07 9.40
N THR A 71 10.52 13.90 9.61
CA THR A 71 11.11 14.68 8.52
C THR A 71 12.27 13.92 7.90
N LEU A 72 12.25 13.85 6.58
CA LEU A 72 13.22 13.17 5.74
C LEU A 72 13.98 14.22 4.94
N SER A 73 15.25 13.97 4.63
CA SER A 73 15.91 14.71 3.55
C SER A 73 15.23 14.35 2.23
N ALA A 74 15.06 15.32 1.33
CA ALA A 74 14.42 15.13 0.04
C ALA A 74 15.33 15.70 -1.05
N LEU A 75 15.92 14.80 -1.83
CA LEU A 75 16.86 15.16 -2.89
C LEU A 75 16.43 14.49 -4.18
N PHE A 76 16.72 15.13 -5.31
CA PHE A 76 16.46 14.51 -6.60
C PHE A 76 17.60 14.71 -7.59
N GLY A 77 17.67 13.79 -8.55
CA GLY A 77 18.46 13.93 -9.76
C GLY A 77 17.57 13.72 -10.97
N SER A 78 17.97 14.28 -12.11
CA SER A 78 17.22 14.15 -13.35
C SER A 78 18.15 13.98 -14.55
N ASP A 79 17.70 13.19 -15.51
CA ASP A 79 18.35 13.02 -16.79
C ASP A 79 17.26 13.01 -17.89
N GLU A 80 17.66 13.05 -19.16
CA GLU A 80 16.73 13.04 -20.31
C GLU A 80 15.70 11.88 -20.33
N GLU A 81 15.93 10.80 -19.57
CA GLU A 81 15.07 9.63 -19.58
C GLU A 81 14.31 9.45 -18.26
N ARG A 82 14.82 9.94 -17.12
CA ARG A 82 14.32 9.59 -15.78
C ARG A 82 14.53 10.71 -14.77
N VAL A 83 13.65 10.74 -13.77
CA VAL A 83 13.83 11.50 -12.53
C VAL A 83 13.93 10.53 -11.37
N LEU A 84 14.91 10.71 -10.50
CA LEU A 84 15.12 9.94 -9.28
C LEU A 84 14.94 10.87 -8.09
N VAL A 85 13.97 10.59 -7.23
CA VAL A 85 13.76 11.29 -5.96
C VAL A 85 14.07 10.33 -4.83
N VAL A 86 14.86 10.78 -3.85
CA VAL A 86 15.18 10.00 -2.65
C VAL A 86 14.76 10.79 -1.43
N LEU A 87 13.89 10.18 -0.63
CA LEU A 87 13.53 10.64 0.70
C LEU A 87 14.24 9.76 1.72
N ALA A 88 15.05 10.32 2.63
CA ALA A 88 15.84 9.53 3.57
C ALA A 88 15.76 10.04 5.02
N GLU A 89 15.67 9.12 5.97
CA GLU A 89 15.71 9.43 7.41
C GLU A 89 17.16 9.60 7.90
N GLY A 90 17.74 10.75 7.58
CA GLY A 90 19.15 11.07 7.87
C GLY A 90 20.13 10.43 6.88
N ASP A 91 21.42 10.58 7.17
CA ASP A 91 22.50 10.33 6.19
C ASP A 91 23.21 8.98 6.35
N THR A 92 22.61 8.06 7.11
CA THR A 92 23.22 6.74 7.33
C THR A 92 22.90 5.80 6.18
N PRO A 93 23.79 4.84 5.86
CA PRO A 93 23.51 3.83 4.85
C PRO A 93 22.23 3.06 5.14
N ASP A 94 21.95 2.77 6.41
CA ASP A 94 20.85 1.94 6.89
C ASP A 94 19.56 2.70 7.22
N ALA A 95 19.52 4.01 6.96
CA ALA A 95 18.32 4.82 7.12
C ALA A 95 17.16 4.29 6.26
N ARG A 96 15.91 4.42 6.76
CA ARG A 96 14.71 4.19 5.94
C ARG A 96 14.71 5.15 4.78
N LYS A 97 14.47 4.65 3.55
CA LYS A 97 14.39 5.49 2.36
C LYS A 97 13.16 5.18 1.52
N VAL A 98 12.55 6.22 0.98
CA VAL A 98 11.52 6.13 -0.07
C VAL A 98 12.16 6.63 -1.35
N ARG A 99 12.34 5.74 -2.31
CA ARG A 99 12.95 6.05 -3.60
C ARG A 99 11.89 6.05 -4.67
N LEU A 100 11.63 7.21 -5.25
CA LEU A 100 10.71 7.38 -6.36
C LEU A 100 11.50 7.47 -7.65
N THR A 101 11.12 6.71 -8.67
CA THR A 101 11.73 6.78 -10.00
C THR A 101 10.63 7.03 -11.02
N PHE A 102 10.74 8.14 -11.74
CA PHE A 102 9.88 8.48 -12.86
C PHE A 102 10.56 8.11 -14.17
N PHE A 103 9.80 7.55 -15.11
CA PHE A 103 10.29 7.19 -16.44
C PHE A 103 9.68 8.10 -17.50
N GLY A 104 10.49 8.94 -18.13
CA GLY A 104 10.09 9.95 -19.11
C GLY A 104 10.36 11.39 -18.64
N ALA A 105 9.87 12.35 -19.41
CA ALA A 105 9.96 13.76 -19.07
C ALA A 105 8.91 14.11 -18.02
N LEU A 106 9.34 14.44 -16.80
CA LEU A 106 8.41 14.76 -15.71
C LEU A 106 7.74 16.12 -15.96
N THR A 107 6.42 16.17 -15.78
CA THR A 107 5.62 17.40 -15.86
C THR A 107 4.79 17.58 -14.59
N PRO A 108 4.40 18.81 -14.22
CA PRO A 108 3.38 19.01 -13.19
C PRO A 108 2.08 18.27 -13.52
N GLY A 109 1.44 17.69 -12.51
CA GLY A 109 0.26 16.84 -12.67
C GLY A 109 0.24 15.62 -11.75
N ALA A 110 -0.82 14.82 -11.89
CA ALA A 110 -0.96 13.55 -11.20
C ALA A 110 -0.37 12.42 -12.05
N HIS A 111 0.44 11.57 -11.42
CA HIS A 111 1.13 10.46 -12.05
C HIS A 111 0.89 9.18 -11.25
N GLU A 112 0.59 8.09 -11.95
CA GLU A 112 0.33 6.80 -11.33
C GLU A 112 1.61 6.22 -10.71
N VAL A 113 1.48 5.64 -9.52
CA VAL A 113 2.51 4.77 -8.93
C VAL A 113 2.19 3.33 -9.28
N VAL A 114 3.12 2.68 -9.97
CA VAL A 114 3.02 1.27 -10.36
C VAL A 114 4.07 0.45 -9.62
N ARG A 115 3.72 -0.80 -9.28
CA ARG A 115 4.62 -1.73 -8.60
C ARG A 115 5.88 -2.05 -9.42
N ASP A 116 5.70 -2.31 -10.71
CA ASP A 116 6.78 -2.65 -11.63
C ASP A 116 6.56 -1.92 -12.95
N ALA A 117 7.41 -0.94 -13.25
CA ALA A 117 7.58 -0.46 -14.61
C ALA A 117 8.53 -1.43 -15.30
N ALA A 118 8.00 -2.54 -15.84
CA ALA A 118 8.79 -3.41 -16.68
C ALA A 118 9.46 -2.59 -17.80
N ARG A 119 10.73 -2.93 -18.06
CA ARG A 119 11.65 -2.23 -18.95
C ARG A 119 11.07 -2.05 -20.36
N GLY A 120 10.41 -0.92 -20.65
CA GLY A 120 10.14 -0.48 -22.02
C GLY A 120 8.71 -0.01 -22.36
N ASP A 121 7.69 -0.36 -21.58
CA ASP A 121 6.29 -0.18 -22.05
C ASP A 121 5.46 0.85 -21.27
N ARG A 122 5.94 1.35 -20.12
CA ARG A 122 5.25 2.39 -19.35
C ARG A 122 6.14 3.60 -19.17
N THR A 123 5.81 4.65 -19.91
CA THR A 123 6.30 6.02 -19.69
C THR A 123 5.29 6.77 -18.82
N GLU A 124 5.73 7.88 -18.21
CA GLU A 124 4.87 8.78 -17.43
C GLU A 124 4.29 8.16 -16.15
N VAL A 125 5.03 7.23 -15.55
CA VAL A 125 4.67 6.58 -14.28
C VAL A 125 5.81 6.64 -13.28
N PHE A 126 5.45 6.60 -11.99
CA PHE A 126 6.39 6.43 -10.89
C PHE A 126 6.46 4.95 -10.49
N THR A 127 7.67 4.50 -10.17
CA THR A 127 7.88 3.32 -9.30
C THR A 127 8.39 3.79 -7.96
N VAL A 128 7.93 3.17 -6.88
CA VAL A 128 8.37 3.48 -5.51
C VAL A 128 9.02 2.25 -4.87
N ALA A 129 10.26 2.42 -4.42
CA ALA A 129 10.99 1.43 -3.63
C ALA A 129 11.11 1.90 -2.18
N LEU A 130 10.95 0.96 -1.24
CA LEU A 130 11.06 1.19 0.20
C LEU A 130 12.33 0.52 0.71
N ASP A 131 13.43 1.27 0.77
CA ASP A 131 14.71 0.77 1.24
C ASP A 131 14.75 0.72 2.77
N HIS A 132 15.41 -0.31 3.31
CA HIS A 132 15.49 -0.57 4.76
C HIS A 132 14.12 -0.71 5.45
N MET A 133 13.09 -1.07 4.67
CA MET A 133 11.74 -1.41 5.12
C MET A 133 11.30 -2.75 4.50
N PRO A 134 12.00 -3.87 4.82
CA PRO A 134 11.90 -5.12 4.07
C PRO A 134 10.54 -5.80 4.14
N ASP A 135 9.69 -5.45 5.11
CA ASP A 135 8.35 -6.02 5.29
C ASP A 135 7.25 -5.26 4.56
N LEU A 136 7.60 -4.12 3.95
CA LEU A 136 6.66 -3.24 3.26
C LEU A 136 6.87 -3.27 1.74
N ARG A 137 5.79 -3.27 0.97
CA ARG A 137 5.82 -3.18 -0.49
C ARG A 137 4.74 -2.25 -1.00
N VAL A 138 5.12 -1.29 -1.84
CA VAL A 138 4.14 -0.44 -2.52
C VAL A 138 3.42 -1.26 -3.59
N THR A 139 2.10 -1.13 -3.64
CA THR A 139 1.25 -1.79 -4.63
C THR A 139 0.80 -0.84 -5.73
N GLU A 140 0.26 0.30 -5.33
CA GLU A 140 -0.29 1.33 -6.21
C GLU A 140 -0.32 2.69 -5.50
N GLY A 141 -0.65 3.75 -6.21
CA GLY A 141 -0.76 5.08 -5.63
C GLY A 141 -0.73 6.20 -6.66
N GLU A 142 -0.55 7.41 -6.18
CA GLU A 142 -0.40 8.62 -6.98
C GLU A 142 0.74 9.47 -6.43
N VAL A 143 1.55 10.03 -7.34
CA VAL A 143 2.41 11.17 -7.06
C VAL A 143 1.82 12.37 -7.77
N ARG A 144 1.49 13.42 -7.02
CA ARG A 144 1.06 14.69 -7.59
C ARG A 144 2.21 15.68 -7.55
N VAL A 145 2.76 16.00 -8.72
CA VAL A 145 3.77 17.04 -8.89
C VAL A 145 3.07 18.38 -9.00
N GLU A 146 3.31 19.24 -8.02
CA GLU A 146 2.74 20.59 -7.98
C GLU A 146 3.62 21.57 -8.74
N ARG A 147 4.94 21.42 -8.61
CA ARG A 147 5.93 22.31 -9.22
C ARG A 147 7.20 21.55 -9.55
N LEU A 148 7.73 21.81 -10.74
CA LEU A 148 9.02 21.30 -11.20
C LEU A 148 9.80 22.46 -11.86
N GLU A 149 10.95 22.76 -11.29
CA GLU A 149 11.92 23.74 -11.74
C GLU A 149 13.30 23.07 -11.88
N GLU A 150 14.31 23.78 -12.38
CA GLU A 150 15.65 23.22 -12.64
C GLU A 150 16.27 22.56 -11.40
N ASP A 151 16.13 23.20 -10.23
CA ASP A 151 16.75 22.77 -8.97
C ASP A 151 15.73 22.36 -7.89
N THR A 152 14.43 22.42 -8.20
CA THR A 152 13.37 22.27 -7.20
C THR A 152 12.22 21.40 -7.72
N LEU A 153 11.79 20.44 -6.89
CA LEU A 153 10.61 19.61 -7.12
C LEU A 153 9.69 19.65 -5.89
N VAL A 154 8.45 20.09 -6.07
CA VAL A 154 7.41 20.04 -5.04
C VAL A 154 6.34 19.04 -5.44
N ALA A 155 6.09 18.07 -4.58
CA ALA A 155 5.13 17.00 -4.85
C ALA A 155 4.51 16.41 -3.58
N THR A 156 3.43 15.66 -3.78
CA THR A 156 2.85 14.77 -2.77
C THR A 156 2.84 13.34 -3.27
N LEU A 157 2.88 12.40 -2.34
CA LEU A 157 2.80 10.96 -2.56
C LEU A 157 1.68 10.40 -1.68
N ASP A 158 0.74 9.67 -2.27
CA ASP A 158 -0.21 8.81 -1.56
C ASP A 158 -0.15 7.42 -2.19
N ALA A 159 0.42 6.46 -1.46
CA ALA A 159 0.64 5.10 -1.94
C ALA A 159 0.07 4.06 -0.99
N GLU A 160 -0.53 3.03 -1.56
CA GLU A 160 -0.91 1.83 -0.84
C GLU A 160 0.33 0.95 -0.61
N VAL A 161 0.46 0.48 0.62
CA VAL A 161 1.57 -0.37 1.07
C VAL A 161 1.02 -1.64 1.67
N ARG A 162 1.46 -2.78 1.16
CA ARG A 162 1.22 -4.08 1.79
C ARG A 162 2.34 -4.42 2.76
N SER A 163 1.95 -4.81 3.96
CA SER A 163 2.84 -5.40 4.96
C SER A 163 2.77 -6.92 4.88
N ARG A 164 3.88 -7.58 5.22
CA ARG A 164 3.88 -9.05 5.45
C ARG A 164 3.16 -9.44 6.73
N THR A 165 3.11 -8.52 7.70
CA THR A 165 2.53 -8.75 9.02
C THR A 165 1.03 -8.49 9.04
N TYR A 166 0.56 -7.55 8.22
CA TYR A 166 -0.84 -7.12 8.22
C TYR A 166 -1.57 -7.56 6.96
N ALA A 167 -2.76 -8.15 7.15
CA ALA A 167 -3.61 -8.58 6.04
C ALA A 167 -4.19 -7.39 5.25
N GLU A 168 -4.56 -6.32 5.96
CA GLU A 168 -5.09 -5.10 5.36
C GLU A 168 -3.98 -4.18 4.86
N PRO A 169 -4.19 -3.51 3.71
CA PRO A 169 -3.24 -2.53 3.20
C PRO A 169 -3.11 -1.32 4.12
N LEU A 170 -1.89 -0.80 4.22
CA LEU A 170 -1.55 0.46 4.88
C LEU A 170 -1.38 1.55 3.82
N ARG A 171 -1.23 2.80 4.26
CA ARG A 171 -1.01 3.95 3.36
C ARG A 171 0.26 4.67 3.75
N LEU A 172 1.15 4.85 2.79
CA LEU A 172 2.29 5.75 2.92
C LEU A 172 1.91 7.08 2.29
N ARG A 173 2.09 8.17 3.04
CA ARG A 173 1.84 9.53 2.56
C ARG A 173 3.06 10.40 2.74
N ALA A 174 3.33 11.29 1.81
CA ALA A 174 4.39 12.29 1.98
C ALA A 174 4.08 13.59 1.25
N ARG A 175 4.54 14.70 1.82
CA ARG A 175 4.73 15.98 1.15
C ARG A 175 6.23 16.21 1.02
N LEU A 176 6.72 16.59 -0.15
CA LEU A 176 8.14 16.80 -0.39
C LEU A 176 8.42 18.10 -1.13
N HIS A 177 9.52 18.74 -0.75
CA HIS A 177 10.11 19.88 -1.43
C HIS A 177 11.58 19.53 -1.68
N ALA A 178 11.81 18.71 -2.70
CA ALA A 178 13.12 18.17 -2.99
C ALA A 178 13.99 19.18 -3.73
N THR A 179 15.27 19.22 -3.37
CA THR A 179 16.30 20.01 -4.07
C THR A 179 17.16 19.10 -4.93
N ARG A 180 17.65 19.63 -6.04
CA ARG A 180 18.53 18.89 -6.94
C ARG A 180 19.88 18.62 -6.30
N ASP A 181 20.44 17.45 -6.58
CA ASP A 181 21.73 17.03 -6.04
C ASP A 181 22.60 16.35 -7.11
N ASP A 182 23.84 16.81 -7.23
CA ASP A 182 24.82 16.35 -8.21
C ASP A 182 25.12 14.84 -8.09
N PHE A 183 25.03 14.28 -6.88
CA PHE A 183 25.24 12.85 -6.66
C PHE A 183 24.20 12.01 -7.42
N TYR A 184 22.92 12.40 -7.38
CA TYR A 184 21.86 11.66 -8.05
C TYR A 184 21.88 11.87 -9.57
N ASP A 185 22.29 13.04 -10.04
CA ASP A 185 22.57 13.28 -11.46
C ASP A 185 23.70 12.36 -11.95
N ALA A 186 24.81 12.28 -11.20
CA ALA A 186 25.93 11.40 -11.52
C ALA A 186 25.53 9.91 -11.48
N GLN A 187 24.67 9.51 -10.54
CA GLN A 187 24.15 8.15 -10.47
C GLN A 187 23.32 7.79 -11.72
N LEU A 188 22.39 8.66 -12.14
CA LEU A 188 21.59 8.45 -13.34
C LEU A 188 22.46 8.36 -14.60
N ALA A 189 23.44 9.25 -14.73
CA ALA A 189 24.41 9.23 -15.82
C ALA A 189 25.21 7.91 -15.85
N HIS A 190 25.64 7.42 -14.69
CA HIS A 190 26.34 6.14 -14.57
C HIS A 190 25.46 4.95 -14.99
N GLU A 191 24.21 4.89 -14.51
CA GLU A 191 23.25 3.85 -14.91
C GLU A 191 22.95 3.87 -16.41
N ARG A 192 22.83 5.07 -16.99
CA ARG A 192 22.65 5.25 -18.43
C ARG A 192 23.84 4.72 -19.22
N ALA A 193 25.06 5.01 -18.77
CA ALA A 193 26.27 4.49 -19.40
C ALA A 193 26.30 2.95 -19.38
N ILE A 194 25.95 2.31 -18.25
CA ILE A 194 25.85 0.85 -18.17
C ILE A 194 24.78 0.32 -19.13
N ARG A 195 23.58 0.91 -19.15
CA ARG A 195 22.50 0.49 -20.05
C ARG A 195 22.90 0.59 -21.52
N SER A 196 23.59 1.66 -21.90
CA SER A 196 24.11 1.86 -23.27
C SER A 196 25.10 0.75 -23.65
N GLN A 197 26.05 0.43 -22.76
CA GLN A 197 27.01 -0.66 -22.98
C GLN A 197 26.35 -2.04 -23.11
N LEU A 198 25.30 -2.30 -22.35
CA LEU A 198 24.57 -3.57 -22.41
C LEU A 198 23.70 -3.71 -23.66
N ARG A 199 23.23 -2.60 -24.27
CA ARG A 199 22.46 -2.60 -25.53
C ARG A 199 23.34 -2.73 -26.78
N GLY A 200 24.60 -2.32 -26.69
CA GLY A 200 25.56 -2.36 -27.80
C GLY A 200 26.33 -3.68 -27.95
N ARG A 201 26.01 -4.70 -27.15
CA ARG A 201 26.53 -6.07 -27.24
C ARG A 201 25.49 -7.00 -27.84
#